data_AF-A0A6A4KDX5-F1
#
_entry.id   AF-A0A6A4KDX5-F1
#
_cell.length_a   1.000
_cell.length_b   1.000
_cell.length_c   1.000
_cell.angle_alpha   90.00
_cell.angle_beta   90.00
_cell.angle_gamma   90.00
#
_symmetry.space_group_name_H-M   'P 1'
#
loop_
_entity.id
_entity.type
_entity.pdbx_description
1 polymer ?
#
loop_
_entity_poly.entity_id
_entity_poly.type
_entity_poly.pdbx_seq_one_letter_code
_entity_poly.pdbx_strand_id
1 'polypeptide(L)'
;METIEHKTITANGMKIHIAEKGQGPLVLFLHGFPELWYSWRHQILYMAAHGYRAVAPDLRGYGDTTGAPVHDCTKFTSLHVVGDI
;
A
#
# COMPACT_ATOMS: atom_id res chain seq x y z
N MET A 1 2.83 -4.90 17.07
CA MET A 1 3.71 -4.84 15.87
C MET A 1 4.38 -3.47 15.82
N GLU A 2 5.13 -3.10 16.86
CA GLU A 2 5.66 -1.73 17.07
C GLU A 2 6.78 -1.32 16.09
N THR A 3 6.97 -2.02 14.98
CA THR A 3 8.17 -1.85 14.14
C THR A 3 7.88 -1.64 12.65
N ILE A 4 6.61 -1.65 12.22
CA ILE A 4 6.21 -1.25 10.87
C ILE A 4 5.78 0.21 10.95
N GLU A 5 6.42 1.08 10.17
CA GLU A 5 6.07 2.49 10.08
C GLU A 5 4.86 2.68 9.17
N HIS A 6 3.94 3.54 9.59
CA HIS A 6 2.78 3.93 8.81
C HIS A 6 2.91 5.37 8.35
N LYS A 7 2.73 5.62 7.05
CA LYS A 7 2.81 6.95 6.45
C LYS A 7 1.65 7.16 5.49
N THR A 8 1.26 8.41 5.31
CA THR A 8 0.36 8.82 4.22
C THR A 8 1.16 9.57 3.18
N ILE A 9 1.05 9.16 1.92
CA ILE A 9 1.66 9.83 0.78
C ILE A 9 0.58 10.39 -0.15
N THR A 10 0.89 11.47 -0.86
CA THR A 10 0.00 12.00 -1.89
C THR A 10 0.44 11.48 -3.26
N ALA A 11 -0.43 10.78 -3.97
CA ALA A 11 -0.18 10.29 -5.33
C ALA A 11 -1.50 10.25 -6.12
N ASN A 12 -1.43 10.59 -7.41
CA ASN A 12 -2.57 10.58 -8.34
C ASN A 12 -3.87 11.24 -7.80
N GLY A 13 -3.73 12.34 -7.06
CA GLY A 13 -4.85 13.07 -6.45
C GLY A 13 -5.46 12.39 -5.21
N MET A 14 -4.86 11.33 -4.68
CA MET A 14 -5.29 10.60 -3.49
C MET A 14 -4.28 10.71 -2.34
N LYS A 15 -4.75 10.38 -1.14
CA LYS A 15 -3.92 10.16 0.04
C LYS A 15 -3.80 8.65 0.27
N ILE A 16 -2.66 8.09 -0.10
CA ILE A 16 -2.38 6.65 -0.03
C ILE A 16 -1.72 6.34 1.30
N HIS A 17 -2.30 5.42 2.06
CA HIS A 17 -1.63 4.82 3.22
C HIS A 17 -0.56 3.84 2.75
N ILE A 18 0.61 3.89 3.37
CA ILE A 18 1.65 2.87 3.24
C ILE A 18 2.08 2.36 4.61
N ALA A 19 2.29 1.05 4.67
CA ALA A 19 3.02 0.38 5.73
C ALA A 19 4.42 0.01 5.22
N GLU A 20 5.47 0.47 5.89
CA GLU A 20 6.85 0.19 5.48
C GLU A 20 7.76 -0.29 6.60
N LYS A 21 8.77 -1.06 6.21
CA LYS A 21 9.85 -1.46 7.10
C LYS A 21 11.14 -1.80 6.33
N GLY A 22 12.27 -1.54 6.98
CA GLY A 22 13.58 -1.93 6.46
C GLY A 22 14.20 -0.83 5.60
N GLN A 23 15.39 -1.11 5.11
CA GLN A 23 16.18 -0.22 4.24
C GLN A 23 16.85 -1.10 3.18
N GLY A 24 17.15 -0.53 2.00
CA GLY A 24 17.73 -1.28 0.87
C GLY A 24 16.81 -1.29 -0.36
N PRO A 25 16.98 -2.25 -1.29
CA PRO A 25 16.15 -2.36 -2.49
C PRO A 25 14.67 -2.47 -2.16
N LEU A 26 13.83 -1.74 -2.90
CA LEU A 26 12.38 -1.70 -2.68
C LEU A 26 11.72 -3.00 -3.11
N VAL A 27 10.83 -3.52 -2.25
CA VAL A 27 9.87 -4.57 -2.58
C VAL A 27 8.48 -4.03 -2.29
N LEU A 28 7.70 -3.84 -3.35
CA LEU A 28 6.33 -3.34 -3.27
C LEU A 28 5.35 -4.53 -3.23
N PHE A 29 4.50 -4.56 -2.21
CA PHE A 29 3.47 -5.59 -2.04
C PHE A 29 2.10 -5.03 -2.38
N LEU A 30 1.36 -5.66 -3.29
CA LEU A 30 0.01 -5.26 -3.68
C LEU A 30 -0.97 -6.33 -3.21
N HIS A 31 -1.94 -5.95 -2.38
CA HIS A 31 -2.96 -6.87 -1.86
C HIS A 31 -4.11 -7.08 -2.85
N GLY A 32 -4.93 -8.12 -2.63
CA GLY A 32 -6.15 -8.39 -3.41
C GLY A 32 -7.43 -7.99 -2.68
N PHE A 33 -8.55 -8.62 -3.06
CA PHE A 33 -9.83 -8.48 -2.37
C PHE A 33 -10.12 -9.73 -1.52
N PRO A 34 -10.70 -9.61 -0.31
CA PRO A 34 -10.97 -8.40 0.49
C PRO A 34 -9.85 -8.13 1.51
N GLU A 35 -8.69 -7.72 1.03
CA GLU A 35 -7.47 -7.64 1.85
C GLU A 35 -7.06 -6.19 2.17
N LEU A 36 -5.95 -6.03 2.90
CA LEU A 36 -5.31 -4.76 3.26
C LEU A 36 -3.79 -4.93 3.20
N TRP A 37 -3.03 -3.85 3.41
CA TRP A 37 -1.58 -3.90 3.64
C TRP A 37 -1.20 -5.00 4.67
N TYR A 38 -2.07 -5.23 5.65
CA TYR A 38 -1.87 -6.16 6.77
C TYR A 38 -1.77 -7.63 6.34
N SER A 39 -2.28 -7.99 5.17
CA SER A 39 -2.08 -9.33 4.60
C SER A 39 -0.59 -9.66 4.43
N TRP A 40 0.25 -8.64 4.22
CA TRP A 40 1.68 -8.78 3.99
C TRP A 40 2.54 -8.68 5.25
N ARG A 41 1.95 -8.59 6.45
CA ARG A 41 2.68 -8.37 7.70
C ARG A 41 3.83 -9.36 7.95
N HIS A 42 3.71 -10.62 7.51
CA HIS A 42 4.78 -11.61 7.67
C HIS A 42 5.90 -11.39 6.65
N GLN A 43 5.56 -11.12 5.40
CA GLN A 43 6.51 -10.88 4.31
C GLN A 43 7.26 -9.55 4.51
N ILE A 44 6.59 -8.50 5.01
CA ILE A 44 7.23 -7.23 5.35
C ILE A 44 8.35 -7.45 6.36
N LEU A 45 8.07 -8.17 7.46
CA LEU A 45 9.07 -8.47 8.48
C LEU A 45 10.21 -9.32 7.93
N TYR A 46 9.89 -10.34 7.13
CA TYR A 46 10.91 -11.20 6.53
C TYR A 46 11.82 -10.43 5.58
N MET A 47 11.28 -9.69 4.62
CA MET A 47 12.08 -8.94 3.66
C MET A 47 12.92 -7.85 4.34
N ALA A 48 12.35 -7.13 5.31
CA ALA A 48 13.09 -6.14 6.09
C ALA A 48 14.28 -6.74 6.85
N ALA A 49 14.14 -7.94 7.40
CA ALA A 49 15.23 -8.65 8.08
C ALA A 49 16.34 -9.12 7.11
N HIS A 50 16.05 -9.18 5.80
CA HIS A 50 16.98 -9.61 4.76
C HIS A 50 17.51 -8.44 3.92
N GLY A 51 17.47 -7.21 4.45
CA GLY A 51 18.11 -6.04 3.82
C GLY A 51 17.33 -5.43 2.66
N TYR A 52 16.00 -5.64 2.61
CA TYR A 52 15.10 -4.97 1.68
C TYR A 52 14.28 -3.89 2.39
N ARG A 53 13.85 -2.88 1.64
CA ARG A 53 12.79 -1.97 2.06
C ARG A 53 11.45 -2.53 1.59
N ALA A 54 10.67 -3.09 2.50
CA ALA A 54 9.34 -3.61 2.22
C ALA A 54 8.29 -2.49 2.37
N VAL A 55 7.46 -2.29 1.35
CA VAL A 55 6.37 -1.30 1.37
C VAL A 55 5.07 -1.98 0.90
N ALA A 56 4.00 -1.82 1.66
CA ALA A 56 2.66 -2.29 1.31
C ALA A 56 1.65 -1.13 1.45
N PRO A 57 1.11 -0.59 0.35
CA PRO A 57 -0.01 0.35 0.40
C PRO A 57 -1.33 -0.35 0.71
N ASP A 58 -2.27 0.41 1.27
CA ASP A 58 -3.69 0.13 1.03
C ASP A 58 -4.07 0.70 -0.34
N LEU A 59 -4.63 -0.14 -1.22
CA LEU A 59 -5.00 0.27 -2.56
C LEU A 59 -6.20 1.22 -2.58
N ARG A 60 -6.44 1.85 -3.73
CA ARG A 60 -7.60 2.72 -3.98
C ARG A 60 -8.91 2.12 -3.44
N GLY A 61 -9.52 2.81 -2.47
CA GLY A 61 -10.78 2.41 -1.86
C GLY A 61 -10.69 1.38 -0.74
N TYR A 62 -9.47 1.03 -0.29
CA TYR A 62 -9.24 0.12 0.83
C TYR A 62 -8.60 0.84 2.01
N GLY A 63 -8.86 0.29 3.20
CA GLY A 63 -8.19 0.64 4.44
C GLY A 63 -8.13 2.14 4.71
N ASP A 64 -6.92 2.63 4.99
CA ASP A 64 -6.67 4.02 5.36
C ASP A 64 -6.39 4.93 4.15
N THR A 65 -6.47 4.41 2.91
CA THR A 65 -6.33 5.19 1.68
C THR A 65 -7.61 5.96 1.37
N THR A 66 -7.50 7.28 1.15
CA THR A 66 -8.64 8.19 0.97
C THR A 66 -8.54 9.04 -0.31
N GLY A 67 -9.68 9.55 -0.77
CA GLY A 67 -9.78 10.42 -1.95
C GLY A 67 -10.36 9.74 -3.20
N ALA A 68 -10.53 8.41 -3.18
CA ALA A 68 -11.23 7.71 -4.25
C ALA A 68 -12.74 8.05 -4.23
N PRO A 69 -13.34 8.44 -5.36
CA PRO A 69 -14.77 8.74 -5.42
C PRO A 69 -15.59 7.44 -5.44
N VAL A 70 -15.96 6.94 -4.25
CA VAL A 70 -16.64 5.64 -4.07
C VAL A 70 -18.00 5.52 -4.75
N HIS A 71 -18.61 6.64 -5.14
CA HIS A 71 -19.87 6.68 -5.89
C HIS A 71 -19.68 6.61 -7.42
N ASP A 72 -18.43 6.64 -7.91
CA ASP A 72 -18.08 6.52 -9.32
C ASP A 72 -17.16 5.31 -9.54
N CYS A 73 -17.77 4.17 -9.88
CA CYS A 73 -17.04 2.93 -10.11
C CYS A 73 -16.08 3.02 -11.31
N THR A 74 -16.25 3.98 -12.23
CA THR A 74 -15.35 4.17 -13.37
C THR A 74 -13.97 4.66 -12.95
N LYS A 75 -13.80 5.10 -11.70
CA LYS A 75 -12.52 5.54 -11.12
C LYS A 75 -11.72 4.40 -10.47
N PHE A 76 -12.14 3.15 -10.66
CA PHE A 76 -11.48 1.94 -10.14
C PHE A 76 -10.97 1.01 -11.25
N THR A 77 -10.85 1.51 -12.48
CA THR A 77 -10.23 0.74 -13.58
C THR A 77 -8.77 0.42 -13.28
N SER A 78 -8.21 -0.61 -13.92
CA SER A 78 -6.78 -0.92 -13.83
C SER A 78 -5.87 0.27 -14.15
N LEU A 79 -6.25 1.16 -15.07
CA LEU A 79 -5.45 2.35 -15.38
C LEU A 79 -5.35 3.35 -14.22
N HIS A 80 -6.43 3.51 -13.44
CA HIS A 80 -6.40 4.35 -12.26
C HIS A 80 -5.53 3.71 -11.18
N VAL A 81 -5.69 2.40 -10.93
CA VAL A 81 -4.89 1.67 -9.93
C VAL A 81 -3.41 1.69 -10.28
N VAL A 82 -3.05 1.46 -11.55
CA VAL A 82 -1.65 1.56 -12.01
C VAL A 82 -1.13 2.99 -11.89
N GLY A 83 -1.97 4.01 -12.15
CA GLY A 83 -1.57 5.41 -11.95
C GLY A 83 -1.36 5.81 -10.49
N ASP A 84 -1.89 5.03 -9.54
CA ASP A 84 -1.70 5.23 -8.10
C ASP A 84 -0.36 4.66 -7.60
N ILE A 85 0.29 3.77 -8.37
CA ILE A 85 1.52 3.03 -8.06
C ILE A 85 2.74 3.72 -8.68
#